data_AF-A0A7C7KWU3-F1
#
_entry.id   AF-A0A7C7KWU3-F1
#
_cell.length_a   1.000
_cell.length_b   1.000
_cell.length_c   1.000
_cell.angle_alpha   90.00
_cell.angle_beta   90.00
_cell.angle_gamma   90.00
#
_symmetry.space_group_name_H-M   'P 1'
#
loop_
_entity.id
_entity.type
_entity.pdbx_description
1 polymer ?
#
loop_
_entity_poly.entity_id
_entity_poly.type
_entity_poly.pdbx_seq_one_letter_code
_entity_poly.pdbx_strand_id
1 'polypeptide(L)'
;MDYPKVRNIDVFPIVMQGKQYIGLRDPLGIMDGMLVLPHRTAWLVSLMDGRHSIRDIQMAFMRRFGVLLMSDELADLVQQLDEHYLLENDRFRTKLAEVTQAFREQPIRYPAHAGSAYPDDAHQLRALLDAFYEASSGPGRPQMVASGSPTREVRRTRPLPCGMMAPHIDLQRGGPCYAWAYKALIEAIDGIDDSITFIVLGIAHQGAQQPFTVTDKDFETPLGVAPANKEFITQLTKRCTTDLLADELVHRGEHSVEFQVLFLQHALDGKHKFTIVPILCTNFDDRVP
;
A
#
# COMPACT_ATOMS: atom_id res chain seq x y z
N MET A 1 -4.37 32.01 3.88
CA MET A 1 -3.20 31.46 3.17
C MET A 1 -3.25 31.98 1.75
N ASP A 2 -2.21 32.67 1.29
CA ASP A 2 -2.26 33.39 0.00
C ASP A 2 -1.92 32.50 -1.21
N TYR A 3 -1.13 31.45 -0.99
CA TYR A 3 -0.68 30.47 -1.99
C TYR A 3 -0.99 29.05 -1.50
N PRO A 4 -2.24 28.57 -1.67
CA PRO A 4 -2.61 27.23 -1.23
C PRO A 4 -1.86 26.16 -2.01
N LYS A 5 -1.38 25.13 -1.30
CA LYS A 5 -0.73 23.95 -1.89
C LYS A 5 -1.42 22.69 -1.39
N VAL A 6 -2.05 21.95 -2.29
CA VAL A 6 -2.62 20.62 -2.01
C VAL A 6 -1.48 19.61 -1.98
N ARG A 7 -1.46 18.76 -0.96
CA ARG A 7 -0.47 17.68 -0.83
C ARG A 7 -0.76 16.54 -1.80
N ASN A 8 0.12 15.55 -1.84
CA ASN A 8 -0.15 14.31 -2.59
C ASN A 8 -1.38 13.58 -2.00
N ILE A 9 -2.39 13.35 -2.84
CA ILE A 9 -3.67 12.70 -2.51
C ILE A 9 -4.18 11.90 -3.71
N ASP A 10 -4.98 10.87 -3.44
CA ASP A 10 -5.64 10.09 -4.48
C ASP A 10 -6.83 10.87 -5.05
N VAL A 11 -6.93 10.96 -6.36
CA VAL A 11 -8.01 11.64 -7.08
C VAL A 11 -8.68 10.68 -8.06
N PHE A 12 -10.00 10.49 -7.96
CA PHE A 12 -10.73 9.54 -8.80
C PHE A 12 -12.16 10.01 -9.14
N PRO A 13 -12.72 9.60 -10.28
CA PRO A 13 -14.08 9.96 -10.66
C PRO A 13 -15.12 9.19 -9.84
N ILE A 14 -16.24 9.85 -9.52
CA ILE A 14 -17.37 9.28 -8.79
C ILE A 14 -18.67 9.63 -9.52
N VAL A 15 -19.58 8.65 -9.60
CA VAL A 15 -20.95 8.87 -10.11
C VAL A 15 -21.94 8.73 -8.97
N MET A 16 -22.67 9.80 -8.66
CA MET A 16 -23.74 9.80 -7.65
C MET A 16 -25.01 10.34 -8.28
N GLN A 17 -26.11 9.57 -8.22
CA GLN A 17 -27.41 9.95 -8.78
C GLN A 17 -27.32 10.44 -10.25
N GLY A 18 -26.49 9.79 -11.07
CA GLY A 18 -26.27 10.14 -12.48
C GLY A 18 -25.42 11.39 -12.74
N LYS A 19 -24.91 12.05 -11.69
CA LYS A 19 -24.00 13.21 -11.80
C LYS A 19 -22.56 12.80 -11.54
N GLN A 20 -21.64 13.43 -12.26
CA GLN A 20 -20.19 13.21 -12.15
C GLN A 20 -19.59 14.13 -11.08
N TYR A 21 -18.76 13.53 -10.21
CA TYR A 21 -18.01 14.17 -9.14
C TYR A 21 -16.56 13.68 -9.17
N ILE A 22 -15.71 14.37 -8.42
CA ILE A 22 -14.33 13.96 -8.16
C ILE A 22 -14.20 13.65 -6.67
N GLY A 23 -13.75 12.45 -6.35
CA GLY A 23 -13.38 12.04 -5.00
C GLY A 23 -11.92 12.35 -4.73
N LEU A 24 -11.65 12.90 -3.55
CA LEU A 24 -10.33 13.04 -2.96
C LEU A 24 -10.23 12.08 -1.78
N ARG A 25 -9.25 11.19 -1.80
CA ARG A 25 -8.98 10.26 -0.69
C ARG A 25 -7.55 10.44 -0.21
N ASP A 26 -7.39 10.28 1.09
CA ASP A 26 -6.08 10.30 1.71
C ASP A 26 -5.55 8.89 1.95
N PRO A 27 -4.59 8.41 1.14
CA PRO A 27 -3.94 7.11 1.33
C PRO A 27 -3.03 7.11 2.58
N LEU A 28 -2.63 8.31 3.02
CA LEU A 28 -2.16 8.64 4.36
C LEU A 28 -3.04 7.95 5.40
N GLY A 29 -4.34 8.24 5.41
CA GLY A 29 -5.24 8.06 6.55
C GLY A 29 -5.09 9.16 7.61
N ILE A 30 -4.72 10.37 7.19
CA ILE A 30 -4.62 11.59 8.01
C ILE A 30 -5.97 12.34 7.97
N MET A 31 -6.61 12.36 6.80
CA MET A 31 -8.02 12.73 6.65
C MET A 31 -8.93 11.54 6.92
N ASP A 32 -9.99 11.77 7.69
CA ASP A 32 -11.06 10.78 7.85
C ASP A 32 -11.98 10.77 6.62
N GLY A 33 -12.25 9.59 6.07
CA GLY A 33 -13.17 9.41 4.96
C GLY A 33 -12.64 9.93 3.62
N MET A 34 -13.49 10.64 2.87
CA MET A 34 -13.19 11.18 1.54
C MET A 34 -13.96 12.47 1.29
N LEU A 35 -13.36 13.39 0.53
CA LEU A 35 -13.99 14.63 0.12
C LEU A 35 -14.53 14.50 -1.31
N VAL A 36 -15.82 14.77 -1.51
CA VAL A 36 -16.46 14.71 -2.84
C VAL A 36 -16.67 16.13 -3.36
N LEU A 37 -16.04 16.44 -4.48
CA LEU A 37 -16.09 17.75 -5.10
C LEU A 37 -16.84 17.71 -6.44
N PRO A 38 -17.67 18.73 -6.75
CA PRO A 38 -18.11 18.97 -8.11
C PRO A 38 -16.91 19.20 -9.03
N HIS A 39 -17.04 18.86 -10.32
CA HIS A 39 -15.95 18.97 -11.29
C HIS A 39 -15.32 20.38 -11.37
N ARG A 40 -16.13 21.44 -11.27
CA ARG A 40 -15.63 22.84 -11.28
C ARG A 40 -14.76 23.15 -10.06
N THR A 41 -15.16 22.64 -8.89
CA THR A 41 -14.44 22.82 -7.63
C THR A 41 -13.14 22.02 -7.65
N ALA A 42 -13.16 20.78 -8.15
CA ALA A 42 -11.94 19.97 -8.31
C ALA A 42 -10.92 20.64 -9.23
N TRP A 43 -11.37 21.35 -10.27
CA TRP A 43 -10.47 22.14 -11.12
C TRP A 43 -9.80 23.30 -10.37
N LEU A 44 -10.51 24.00 -9.46
CA LEU A 44 -9.89 25.00 -8.58
C LEU A 44 -8.80 24.39 -7.71
N VAL A 45 -9.08 23.22 -7.12
CA VAL A 45 -8.11 22.46 -6.29
C VAL A 45 -6.86 22.12 -7.09
N SER A 46 -6.99 21.78 -8.37
CA SER A 46 -5.83 21.50 -9.25
C SER A 46 -4.88 22.68 -9.47
N LEU A 47 -5.33 23.91 -9.20
CA LEU A 47 -4.50 25.11 -9.27
C LEU A 47 -3.84 25.47 -7.94
N MET A 48 -4.21 24.79 -6.85
CA MET A 48 -3.61 25.00 -5.52
C MET A 48 -2.28 24.25 -5.43
N ASP A 49 -1.26 24.74 -6.12
CA ASP A 49 0.07 24.13 -6.24
C ASP A 49 1.16 24.85 -5.42
N GLY A 50 0.77 25.84 -4.64
CA GLY A 50 1.67 26.73 -3.89
C GLY A 50 2.36 27.80 -4.75
N ARG A 51 2.07 27.87 -6.04
CA ARG A 51 2.61 28.87 -6.98
C ARG A 51 1.56 29.88 -7.42
N HIS A 52 0.30 29.46 -7.53
CA HIS A 52 -0.82 30.35 -7.82
C HIS A 52 -1.35 31.00 -6.53
N SER A 53 -1.47 32.33 -6.54
CA SER A 53 -2.15 33.03 -5.46
C SER A 53 -3.66 32.84 -5.53
N ILE A 54 -4.39 33.12 -4.46
CA ILE A 54 -5.85 33.18 -4.45
C ILE A 54 -6.40 34.04 -5.60
N ARG A 55 -5.75 35.18 -5.89
CA ARG A 55 -6.15 36.06 -7.01
C ARG A 55 -5.90 35.42 -8.37
N ASP A 56 -4.79 34.71 -8.54
CA ASP A 56 -4.49 34.00 -9.78
C ASP A 56 -5.52 32.90 -10.06
N ILE A 57 -5.91 32.16 -9.01
CA ILE A 57 -6.93 31.12 -9.08
C ILE A 57 -8.29 31.72 -9.48
N GLN A 58 -8.70 32.85 -8.88
CA GLN A 58 -9.93 33.56 -9.26
C GLN A 58 -9.90 34.02 -10.73
N MET A 59 -8.78 34.62 -11.17
CA MET A 59 -8.62 35.07 -12.55
C MET A 59 -8.67 33.89 -13.53
N ALA A 60 -8.02 32.77 -13.21
CA ALA A 60 -8.06 31.56 -14.02
C ALA A 60 -9.48 31.00 -14.12
N PHE A 61 -10.23 30.96 -13.01
CA PHE A 61 -11.61 30.51 -13.00
C PHE A 61 -12.52 31.38 -13.87
N MET A 62 -12.41 32.71 -13.75
CA MET A 62 -13.18 33.64 -14.58
C MET A 62 -12.87 33.45 -16.07
N ARG A 63 -11.60 33.28 -16.44
CA ARG A 63 -11.19 33.01 -17.82
C ARG A 63 -11.74 31.68 -18.36
N ARG A 64 -11.81 30.64 -17.52
CA ARG A 64 -12.25 29.30 -17.93
C ARG A 64 -13.77 29.17 -18.02
N PHE A 65 -14.51 29.75 -17.08
CA PHE A 65 -15.95 29.53 -16.93
C PHE A 65 -16.80 30.76 -17.22
N GLY A 66 -16.20 31.95 -17.42
CA GLY A 66 -16.92 33.18 -17.72
C GLY A 66 -17.75 33.74 -16.56
N VAL A 67 -17.52 33.25 -15.34
CA VAL A 67 -18.25 33.65 -14.12
C VAL A 67 -17.25 34.14 -13.07
N LEU A 68 -17.62 35.19 -12.34
CA LEU A 68 -16.84 35.70 -11.23
C LEU A 68 -16.93 34.73 -10.04
N LEU A 69 -15.79 34.23 -9.56
CA LEU A 69 -15.70 33.47 -8.32
C LEU A 69 -15.56 34.43 -7.14
N MET A 70 -16.52 34.41 -6.23
CA MET A 70 -16.50 35.29 -5.07
C MET A 70 -15.38 34.89 -4.11
N SER A 71 -14.80 35.88 -3.41
CA SER A 71 -13.63 35.64 -2.55
C SER A 71 -13.94 34.81 -1.32
N ASP A 72 -15.17 34.91 -0.79
CA ASP A 72 -15.71 34.07 0.27
C ASP A 72 -15.87 32.62 -0.19
N GLU A 73 -16.43 32.36 -1.38
CA GLU A 73 -16.55 31.00 -1.92
C GLU A 73 -15.19 30.29 -2.04
N LEU A 74 -14.15 31.00 -2.51
CA LEU A 74 -12.81 30.43 -2.60
C LEU A 74 -12.15 30.28 -1.22
N ALA A 75 -12.37 31.23 -0.31
CA ALA A 75 -11.86 31.15 1.06
C ALA A 75 -12.48 29.95 1.80
N ASP A 76 -13.78 29.73 1.67
CA ASP A 76 -14.50 28.60 2.25
C ASP A 76 -13.98 27.27 1.70
N LEU A 77 -13.70 27.17 0.40
CA LEU A 77 -13.08 25.98 -0.19
C LEU A 77 -11.69 25.73 0.41
N VAL A 78 -10.83 26.76 0.50
CA VAL A 78 -9.49 26.63 1.08
C VAL A 78 -9.57 26.21 2.55
N GLN A 79 -10.50 26.78 3.31
CA GLN A 79 -10.73 26.42 4.70
C GLN A 79 -11.19 24.96 4.82
N GLN A 80 -12.15 24.51 4.01
CA GLN A 80 -12.61 23.12 4.02
C GLN A 80 -11.46 22.14 3.73
N LEU A 81 -10.58 22.45 2.77
CA LEU A 81 -9.42 21.62 2.47
C LEU A 81 -8.42 21.59 3.65
N ASP A 82 -8.21 22.72 4.33
CA ASP A 82 -7.35 22.82 5.52
C ASP A 82 -7.91 22.01 6.70
N GLU A 83 -9.21 22.11 6.94
CA GLU A 83 -9.91 21.35 7.99
C GLU A 83 -9.77 19.83 7.81
N HIS A 84 -9.70 19.38 6.55
CA HIS A 84 -9.46 17.99 6.17
C HIS A 84 -7.97 17.64 6.02
N TYR A 85 -7.05 18.54 6.41
CA TYR A 85 -5.59 18.33 6.31
C TYR A 85 -5.10 18.04 4.89
N LEU A 86 -5.76 18.57 3.86
CA LEU A 86 -5.40 18.37 2.45
C LEU A 86 -4.40 19.41 1.93
N LEU A 87 -4.15 20.48 2.69
CA LEU A 87 -3.19 21.52 2.34
C LEU A 87 -1.85 21.32 3.06
N GLU A 88 -0.74 21.52 2.35
CA GLU A 88 0.61 21.51 2.92
C GLU A 88 0.84 22.77 3.76
N ASN A 89 0.58 22.67 5.06
CA ASN A 89 0.78 23.75 6.02
C ASN A 89 1.13 23.23 7.42
N ASP A 90 1.24 24.14 8.39
CA ASP A 90 1.62 23.77 9.76
C ASP A 90 0.58 22.88 10.43
N ARG A 91 -0.71 23.10 10.18
CA ARG A 91 -1.80 22.25 10.71
C ARG A 91 -1.65 20.81 10.22
N PHE A 92 -1.43 20.61 8.92
CA PHE A 92 -1.14 19.30 8.33
C PHE A 92 0.14 18.70 8.90
N ARG A 93 1.24 19.46 8.99
CA ARG A 93 2.52 18.95 9.52
C ARG A 93 2.41 18.47 10.96
N THR A 94 1.69 19.22 11.81
CA THR A 94 1.42 18.81 13.19
C THR A 94 0.62 17.51 13.22
N LYS A 95 -0.45 17.40 12.42
CA LYS A 95 -1.25 16.17 12.37
C LYS A 95 -0.47 14.98 11.81
N LEU A 96 0.35 15.20 10.78
CA LEU A 96 1.23 14.18 10.22
C LEU A 96 2.21 13.65 11.28
N ALA A 97 2.82 14.52 12.07
CA ALA A 97 3.73 14.11 13.14
C ALA A 97 3.01 13.29 14.23
N GLU A 98 1.82 13.73 14.65
CA GLU A 98 0.96 13.00 15.60
C GLU A 98 0.63 11.59 15.10
N VAL A 99 0.15 11.50 13.85
CA VAL A 99 -0.24 10.23 13.22
C VAL A 99 0.97 9.31 13.00
N THR A 100 2.11 9.87 12.60
CA THR A 100 3.37 9.12 12.44
C THR A 100 3.82 8.53 13.76
N GLN A 101 3.76 9.31 14.84
CA GLN A 101 4.12 8.84 16.17
C GLN A 101 3.17 7.75 16.67
N ALA A 102 1.86 7.94 16.49
CA ALA A 102 0.87 6.93 16.84
C ALA A 102 1.08 5.62 16.06
N PHE A 103 1.44 5.69 14.77
CA PHE A 103 1.76 4.49 13.99
C PHE A 103 3.06 3.83 14.47
N ARG A 104 4.10 4.60 14.79
CA ARG A 104 5.36 4.08 15.33
C ARG A 104 5.17 3.28 16.61
N GLU A 105 4.26 3.70 17.48
CA GLU A 105 3.94 3.03 18.74
C GLU A 105 3.12 1.74 18.56
N GLN A 106 2.54 1.49 17.38
CA GLN A 106 1.80 0.26 17.09
C GLN A 106 2.77 -0.90 16.82
N PRO A 107 2.62 -2.07 17.48
CA PRO A 107 3.43 -3.25 17.21
C PRO A 107 3.00 -3.97 15.92
N ILE A 108 1.79 -3.68 15.43
CA ILE A 108 1.13 -4.37 14.32
C ILE A 108 0.78 -3.33 13.25
N ARG A 109 1.05 -3.67 11.99
CA ARG A 109 0.45 -3.02 10.82
C ARG A 109 -0.85 -3.76 10.51
N TYR A 110 -1.96 -3.09 10.81
CA TYR A 110 -3.31 -3.60 10.56
C TYR A 110 -3.62 -3.70 9.05
N PRO A 111 -4.55 -4.59 8.64
CA PRO A 111 -4.91 -4.74 7.23
C PRO A 111 -5.62 -3.49 6.72
N ALA A 112 -5.02 -2.79 5.76
CA ALA A 112 -5.58 -1.54 5.24
C ALA A 112 -6.60 -1.78 4.11
N HIS A 113 -6.57 -2.96 3.46
CA HIS A 113 -7.39 -3.25 2.29
C HIS A 113 -8.40 -4.38 2.49
N ALA A 114 -8.52 -4.90 3.72
CA ALA A 114 -9.60 -5.80 4.09
C ALA A 114 -10.97 -5.12 3.90
N GLY A 115 -11.94 -5.85 3.35
CA GLY A 115 -13.28 -5.36 3.01
C GLY A 115 -13.35 -4.50 1.75
N SER A 116 -12.22 -4.04 1.20
CA SER A 116 -12.19 -3.20 -0.01
C SER A 116 -11.53 -3.88 -1.21
N ALA A 117 -10.31 -4.42 -1.05
CA ALA A 117 -9.61 -5.16 -2.10
C ALA A 117 -9.79 -6.68 -1.99
N TYR A 118 -10.05 -7.17 -0.77
CA TYR A 118 -10.25 -8.58 -0.47
C TYR A 118 -11.20 -8.76 0.73
N PRO A 119 -11.84 -9.93 0.91
CA PRO A 119 -12.76 -10.16 2.02
C PRO A 119 -12.09 -9.98 3.39
N ASP A 120 -12.77 -9.31 4.31
CA ASP A 120 -12.38 -9.17 5.71
C ASP A 120 -12.63 -10.46 6.53
N ASP A 121 -13.51 -11.33 6.05
CA ASP A 121 -13.73 -12.67 6.61
C ASP A 121 -12.68 -13.68 6.14
N ALA A 122 -12.06 -14.38 7.10
CA ALA A 122 -10.98 -15.33 6.85
C ALA A 122 -11.40 -16.50 5.94
N HIS A 123 -12.63 -17.01 6.09
CA HIS A 123 -13.13 -18.14 5.30
C HIS A 123 -13.37 -17.72 3.85
N GLN A 124 -14.02 -16.58 3.63
CA GLN A 124 -14.21 -16.00 2.30
C GLN A 124 -12.89 -15.67 1.62
N LEU A 125 -11.92 -15.12 2.36
CA LEU A 125 -10.59 -14.84 1.83
C LEU A 125 -9.87 -16.12 1.38
N ARG A 126 -9.90 -17.18 2.18
CA ARG A 126 -9.32 -18.48 1.78
C ARG A 126 -9.98 -19.05 0.54
N ALA A 127 -11.31 -18.99 0.45
CA ALA A 127 -12.05 -19.43 -0.72
C ALA A 127 -11.68 -18.62 -1.98
N LEU A 128 -11.52 -17.30 -1.84
CA LEU A 128 -11.06 -16.43 -2.93
C LEU A 128 -9.66 -16.82 -3.41
N LEU A 129 -8.72 -17.00 -2.48
CA LEU A 129 -7.34 -17.37 -2.81
C LEU A 129 -7.25 -18.77 -3.43
N ASP A 130 -8.01 -19.74 -2.92
CA ASP A 130 -8.14 -21.09 -3.51
C ASP A 130 -8.68 -21.03 -4.95
N ALA A 131 -9.69 -20.19 -5.20
CA ALA A 131 -10.28 -20.03 -6.53
C ALA A 131 -9.27 -19.53 -7.58
N PHE A 132 -8.25 -18.76 -7.17
CA PHE A 132 -7.19 -18.33 -8.08
C PHE A 132 -6.29 -19.48 -8.56
N TYR A 133 -6.09 -20.50 -7.73
CA TYR A 133 -5.38 -21.72 -8.15
C TYR A 133 -6.23 -22.54 -9.13
N GLU A 134 -7.55 -22.56 -8.94
CA GLU A 134 -8.49 -23.42 -9.66
C GLU A 134 -9.11 -22.77 -10.91
N ALA A 135 -8.92 -21.46 -11.09
CA ALA A 135 -9.36 -20.74 -12.27
C ALA A 135 -8.82 -21.39 -13.57
N SER A 136 -9.50 -21.16 -14.69
CA SER A 136 -9.09 -21.67 -16.00
C SER A 136 -7.68 -21.22 -16.44
N SER A 137 -7.23 -20.06 -15.97
CA SER A 137 -5.86 -19.52 -16.14
C SER A 137 -4.94 -19.81 -14.94
N GLY A 138 -5.45 -20.47 -13.91
CA GLY A 138 -4.72 -20.82 -12.70
C GLY A 138 -3.79 -22.03 -12.90
N PRO A 139 -2.79 -22.21 -12.01
CA PRO A 139 -1.82 -23.28 -12.11
C PRO A 139 -2.28 -24.64 -11.56
N GLY A 140 -3.50 -24.73 -11.01
CA GLY A 140 -3.92 -25.82 -10.14
C GLY A 140 -3.29 -25.76 -8.75
N ARG A 141 -3.78 -26.58 -7.82
CA ARG A 141 -3.27 -26.63 -6.45
C ARG A 141 -1.81 -27.15 -6.40
N PRO A 142 -0.97 -26.65 -5.47
CA PRO A 142 0.39 -27.17 -5.27
C PRO A 142 0.41 -28.66 -4.94
N GLN A 143 1.34 -29.40 -5.52
CA GLN A 143 1.54 -30.82 -5.21
C GLN A 143 2.61 -30.99 -4.13
N MET A 144 2.14 -31.22 -2.90
CA MET A 144 3.00 -31.55 -1.76
C MET A 144 3.37 -33.03 -1.76
N VAL A 145 4.63 -33.34 -1.51
CA VAL A 145 5.08 -34.73 -1.40
C VAL A 145 4.82 -35.26 0.01
N ALA A 146 4.27 -36.47 0.11
CA ALA A 146 4.04 -37.13 1.39
C ALA A 146 5.34 -37.27 2.22
N SER A 147 5.22 -37.12 3.54
CA SER A 147 6.32 -37.32 4.47
C SER A 147 6.92 -38.72 4.33
N GLY A 148 8.25 -38.82 4.23
CA GLY A 148 8.97 -40.08 4.06
C GLY A 148 9.05 -40.62 2.62
N SER A 149 8.52 -39.91 1.62
CA SER A 149 8.70 -40.29 0.22
C SER A 149 10.13 -40.03 -0.26
N PRO A 150 10.75 -40.94 -1.06
CA PRO A 150 12.05 -40.70 -1.70
C PRO A 150 12.07 -39.44 -2.56
N THR A 151 10.92 -39.06 -3.12
CA THR A 151 10.79 -37.81 -3.90
C THR A 151 10.92 -36.54 -3.07
N ARG A 152 10.66 -36.61 -1.75
CA ARG A 152 10.85 -35.48 -0.83
C ARG A 152 12.34 -35.24 -0.57
N GLU A 153 13.12 -36.31 -0.41
CA GLU A 153 14.59 -36.22 -0.27
C GLU A 153 15.23 -35.61 -1.52
N VAL A 154 14.81 -36.02 -2.71
CA VAL A 154 15.26 -35.42 -3.98
C VAL A 154 14.91 -33.93 -4.06
N ARG A 155 13.72 -33.51 -3.60
CA ARG A 155 13.34 -32.09 -3.55
C ARG A 155 14.22 -31.28 -2.60
N ARG A 156 14.58 -31.81 -1.42
CA ARG A 156 15.50 -31.14 -0.47
C ARG A 156 16.88 -30.84 -1.07
N THR A 157 17.31 -31.63 -2.06
CA THR A 157 18.60 -31.43 -2.74
C THR A 157 18.55 -30.42 -3.90
N ARG A 158 17.37 -29.94 -4.28
CA ARG A 158 17.25 -28.92 -5.33
C ARG A 158 17.67 -27.56 -4.79
N PRO A 159 18.37 -26.75 -5.59
CA PRO A 159 18.66 -25.37 -5.20
C PRO A 159 17.33 -24.60 -5.07
N LEU A 160 17.20 -23.86 -3.97
CA LEU A 160 16.06 -22.98 -3.77
C LEU A 160 16.13 -21.79 -4.73
N PRO A 161 14.99 -21.28 -5.20
CA PRO A 161 14.97 -20.03 -5.95
C PRO A 161 15.54 -18.91 -5.09
N CYS A 162 16.42 -18.09 -5.66
CA CYS A 162 16.98 -16.91 -5.00
C CYS A 162 16.01 -15.72 -4.95
N GLY A 163 14.86 -15.82 -5.62
CA GLY A 163 13.80 -14.82 -5.62
C GLY A 163 12.60 -15.25 -6.46
N MET A 164 11.48 -14.54 -6.29
CA MET A 164 10.28 -14.67 -7.13
C MET A 164 9.72 -13.29 -7.44
N MET A 165 8.99 -13.18 -8.55
CA MET A 165 8.23 -11.99 -8.90
C MET A 165 6.75 -12.37 -8.94
N ALA A 166 5.95 -11.61 -8.21
CA ALA A 166 4.49 -11.69 -8.23
C ALA A 166 3.95 -10.27 -8.51
N PRO A 167 2.77 -10.15 -9.13
CA PRO A 167 2.15 -8.85 -9.29
C PRO A 167 1.77 -8.25 -7.92
N HIS A 168 1.39 -6.98 -7.90
CA HIS A 168 0.70 -6.34 -6.77
C HIS A 168 -0.60 -5.65 -7.22
N ILE A 169 -1.09 -5.94 -8.43
CA ILE A 169 -2.34 -5.41 -8.96
C ILE A 169 -3.56 -5.97 -8.19
N ASP A 170 -4.69 -5.29 -8.29
CA ASP A 170 -6.00 -5.75 -7.84
C ASP A 170 -6.21 -7.27 -8.00
N LEU A 171 -6.62 -7.93 -6.92
CA LEU A 171 -6.69 -9.39 -6.85
C LEU A 171 -7.70 -9.97 -7.84
N GLN A 172 -8.80 -9.27 -8.15
CA GLN A 172 -9.79 -9.74 -9.11
C GLN A 172 -9.22 -9.79 -10.53
N ARG A 173 -8.27 -8.90 -10.84
CA ARG A 173 -7.58 -8.86 -12.14
C ARG A 173 -6.38 -9.80 -12.20
N GLY A 174 -5.60 -9.86 -11.13
CA GLY A 174 -4.29 -10.52 -11.11
C GLY A 174 -4.25 -11.89 -10.45
N GLY A 175 -5.31 -12.30 -9.74
CA GLY A 175 -5.32 -13.44 -8.82
C GLY A 175 -4.62 -14.71 -9.32
N PRO A 176 -4.99 -15.26 -10.50
CA PRO A 176 -4.32 -16.45 -11.04
C PRO A 176 -2.81 -16.30 -11.24
N CYS A 177 -2.32 -15.10 -11.57
CA CYS A 177 -0.89 -14.84 -11.73
C CYS A 177 -0.13 -14.92 -10.40
N TYR A 178 -0.71 -14.44 -9.30
CA TYR A 178 -0.16 -14.68 -7.96
C TYR A 178 -0.10 -16.18 -7.66
N ALA A 179 -1.18 -16.92 -7.94
CA ALA A 179 -1.23 -18.35 -7.67
C ALA A 179 -0.10 -19.11 -8.39
N TRP A 180 0.26 -18.74 -9.62
CA TRP A 180 1.43 -19.31 -10.32
C TRP A 180 2.74 -19.12 -9.54
N ALA A 181 3.02 -17.90 -9.09
CA ALA A 181 4.23 -17.59 -8.34
C ALA A 181 4.28 -18.36 -7.00
N TYR A 182 3.18 -18.36 -6.26
CA TYR A 182 3.11 -18.98 -4.94
C TYR A 182 3.07 -20.51 -5.01
N LYS A 183 2.48 -21.11 -6.04
CA LYS A 183 2.61 -22.56 -6.29
C LYS A 183 4.08 -22.95 -6.47
N ALA A 184 4.82 -22.21 -7.30
CA ALA A 184 6.23 -22.48 -7.54
C ALA A 184 7.06 -22.34 -6.25
N LEU A 185 6.76 -21.34 -5.43
CA LEU A 185 7.39 -21.17 -4.12
C LEU A 185 7.12 -22.38 -3.20
N ILE A 186 5.85 -22.75 -3.00
CA ILE A 186 5.44 -23.85 -2.11
C ILE A 186 6.12 -25.16 -2.53
N GLU A 187 6.12 -25.46 -3.83
CA GLU A 187 6.74 -26.69 -4.34
C GLU A 187 8.27 -26.69 -4.24
N ALA A 188 8.89 -25.50 -4.27
CA ALA A 188 10.34 -25.37 -4.13
C ALA A 188 10.82 -25.53 -2.68
N ILE A 189 10.04 -25.04 -1.70
CA ILE A 189 10.40 -25.14 -0.28
C ILE A 189 9.88 -26.42 0.39
N ASP A 190 9.15 -27.27 -0.36
CA ASP A 190 8.64 -28.55 0.12
C ASP A 190 9.78 -29.44 0.65
N GLY A 191 9.73 -29.76 1.94
CA GLY A 191 10.78 -30.51 2.64
C GLY A 191 11.76 -29.67 3.46
N ILE A 192 11.62 -28.34 3.49
CA ILE A 192 12.37 -27.48 4.41
C ILE A 192 11.63 -27.37 5.73
N ASP A 193 12.20 -27.90 6.80
CA ASP A 193 11.54 -27.90 8.12
C ASP A 193 11.92 -26.63 8.95
N ASP A 194 12.89 -25.84 8.48
CA ASP A 194 13.34 -24.61 9.15
C ASP A 194 12.39 -23.42 8.93
N SER A 195 12.48 -22.44 9.83
CA SER A 195 11.80 -21.16 9.65
C SER A 195 12.42 -20.36 8.50
N ILE A 196 11.60 -19.88 7.57
CA ILE A 196 12.07 -19.12 6.40
C ILE A 196 11.81 -17.62 6.62
N THR A 197 12.79 -16.77 6.32
CA THR A 197 12.59 -15.31 6.28
C THR A 197 12.37 -14.87 4.84
N PHE A 198 11.24 -14.24 4.55
CA PHE A 198 10.93 -13.66 3.25
C PHE A 198 11.23 -12.17 3.23
N ILE A 199 12.17 -11.73 2.38
CA ILE A 199 12.36 -10.32 2.09
C ILE A 199 11.33 -9.92 1.03
N VAL A 200 10.36 -9.09 1.42
CA VAL A 200 9.26 -8.69 0.55
C VAL A 200 9.50 -7.27 0.06
N LEU A 201 9.87 -7.15 -1.23
CA LEU A 201 10.08 -5.87 -1.88
C LEU A 201 8.78 -5.41 -2.53
N GLY A 202 8.18 -4.34 -1.99
CA GLY A 202 7.02 -3.65 -2.55
C GLY A 202 7.38 -2.28 -3.12
N ILE A 203 6.36 -1.56 -3.58
CA ILE A 203 6.49 -0.19 -4.11
C ILE A 203 5.83 0.78 -3.14
N ALA A 204 6.44 1.92 -2.88
CA ALA A 204 5.82 3.03 -2.16
C ALA A 204 4.98 3.89 -3.13
N HIS A 205 3.70 3.56 -3.33
CA HIS A 205 2.85 4.31 -4.29
C HIS A 205 2.67 5.78 -3.90
N GLN A 206 2.69 6.08 -2.61
CA GLN A 206 2.57 7.44 -2.09
C GLN A 206 3.88 8.23 -2.13
N GLY A 207 4.97 7.57 -2.53
CA GLY A 207 6.32 8.08 -2.42
C GLY A 207 6.85 8.01 -1.00
N ALA A 208 8.17 8.07 -0.89
CA ALA A 208 8.91 8.17 0.36
C ALA A 208 10.10 9.14 0.16
N GLN A 209 10.53 9.80 1.23
CA GLN A 209 11.74 10.62 1.18
C GLN A 209 12.98 9.75 1.00
N GLN A 210 13.01 8.56 1.56
CA GLN A 210 14.11 7.60 1.42
C GLN A 210 13.92 6.63 0.24
N PRO A 211 15.01 6.17 -0.40
CA PRO A 211 14.93 5.21 -1.51
C PRO A 211 14.27 3.88 -1.10
N PHE A 212 14.46 3.51 0.17
CA PHE A 212 13.91 2.31 0.77
C PHE A 212 13.34 2.64 2.14
N THR A 213 12.20 2.03 2.46
CA THR A 213 11.53 2.18 3.74
C THR A 213 11.19 0.81 4.30
N VAL A 214 11.63 0.53 5.53
CA VAL A 214 11.31 -0.70 6.25
C VAL A 214 10.32 -0.39 7.38
N THR A 215 9.71 -1.45 7.92
CA THR A 215 8.98 -1.39 9.20
C THR A 215 9.28 -2.68 9.96
N ASP A 216 9.41 -2.60 11.28
CA ASP A 216 9.60 -3.75 12.17
C ASP A 216 8.29 -4.28 12.75
N LYS A 217 7.15 -3.77 12.27
CA LYS A 217 5.81 -4.17 12.70
C LYS A 217 5.42 -5.52 12.12
N ASP A 218 4.72 -6.30 12.92
CA ASP A 218 4.09 -7.54 12.45
C ASP A 218 2.90 -7.18 11.54
N PHE A 219 2.65 -7.95 10.49
CA PHE A 219 1.56 -7.65 9.54
C PHE A 219 0.34 -8.50 9.86
N GLU A 220 -0.79 -7.87 10.16
CA GLU A 220 -2.05 -8.58 10.34
C GLU A 220 -2.85 -8.62 9.03
N THR A 221 -3.48 -9.76 8.78
CA THR A 221 -4.53 -9.93 7.77
C THR A 221 -5.66 -10.78 8.37
N PRO A 222 -6.79 -10.95 7.66
CA PRO A 222 -7.83 -11.88 8.10
C PRO A 222 -7.34 -13.33 8.27
N LEU A 223 -6.18 -13.72 7.69
CA LEU A 223 -5.59 -15.05 7.86
C LEU A 223 -4.71 -15.18 9.13
N GLY A 224 -4.51 -14.08 9.86
CA GLY A 224 -3.69 -14.03 11.08
C GLY A 224 -2.53 -13.04 10.97
N VAL A 225 -1.53 -13.21 11.83
CA VAL A 225 -0.37 -12.30 11.93
C VAL A 225 0.87 -12.92 11.33
N ALA A 226 1.53 -12.22 10.40
CA ALA A 226 2.84 -12.54 9.86
C ALA A 226 3.91 -11.76 10.63
N PRO A 227 4.79 -12.45 11.38
CA PRO A 227 5.77 -11.78 12.23
C PRO A 227 6.89 -11.13 11.39
N ALA A 228 7.26 -9.91 11.73
CA ALA A 228 8.44 -9.27 11.15
C ALA A 228 9.72 -9.86 11.76
N ASN A 229 10.76 -10.02 10.93
CA ASN A 229 12.09 -10.38 11.41
C ASN A 229 12.81 -9.15 11.97
N LYS A 230 12.46 -8.78 13.20
CA LYS A 230 12.95 -7.58 13.90
C LYS A 230 14.47 -7.57 14.06
N GLU A 231 15.08 -8.73 14.28
CA GLU A 231 16.53 -8.86 14.37
C GLU A 231 17.18 -8.53 13.01
N PHE A 232 16.70 -9.13 11.92
CA PHE A 232 17.21 -8.84 10.58
C PHE A 232 17.08 -7.35 10.25
N ILE A 233 15.91 -6.76 10.51
CA ILE A 233 15.64 -5.35 10.25
C ILE A 233 16.60 -4.46 11.06
N THR A 234 16.81 -4.77 12.34
CA THR A 234 17.77 -4.06 13.20
C THR A 234 19.20 -4.15 12.66
N GLN A 235 19.62 -5.30 12.15
CA GLN A 235 20.95 -5.45 11.55
C GLN A 235 21.07 -4.72 10.21
N LEU A 236 19.99 -4.68 9.42
CA LEU A 236 19.93 -3.96 8.16
C LEU A 236 20.04 -2.45 8.40
N THR A 237 19.23 -1.89 9.29
CA THR A 237 19.24 -0.46 9.60
C THR A 237 20.59 0.01 10.14
N LYS A 238 21.26 -0.78 10.98
CA LYS A 238 22.61 -0.49 11.49
C LYS A 238 23.70 -0.42 10.40
N ARG A 239 23.49 -1.08 9.26
CA ARG A 239 24.45 -1.14 8.14
C ARG A 239 24.19 -0.10 7.07
N CYS A 240 23.02 0.54 7.09
CA CYS A 240 22.64 1.57 6.13
C CYS A 240 22.99 2.96 6.68
N THR A 241 23.46 3.85 5.81
CA THR A 241 23.68 5.27 6.14
C THR A 241 22.38 6.07 6.15
N THR A 242 21.37 5.58 5.42
CA THR A 242 20.03 6.14 5.37
C THR A 242 19.17 5.61 6.52
N ASP A 243 18.38 6.50 7.12
CA ASP A 243 17.34 6.10 8.08
C ASP A 243 16.17 5.42 7.35
N LEU A 244 16.20 4.09 7.28
CA LEU A 244 15.17 3.29 6.61
C LEU A 244 13.81 3.33 7.32
N LEU A 245 13.72 3.86 8.54
CA LEU A 245 12.47 3.99 9.31
C LEU A 245 11.90 5.42 9.24
N ALA A 246 12.55 6.35 8.52
CA ALA A 246 12.13 7.74 8.44
C ALA A 246 10.69 7.88 7.91
N ASP A 247 10.36 7.15 6.85
CA ASP A 247 9.07 7.18 6.16
C ASP A 247 8.16 6.00 6.54
N GLU A 248 8.37 5.36 7.71
CA GLU A 248 7.68 4.12 8.10
C GLU A 248 6.15 4.17 7.92
N LEU A 249 5.52 5.35 8.14
CA LEU A 249 4.09 5.56 7.96
C LEU A 249 3.57 5.17 6.57
N VAL A 250 4.40 5.22 5.52
CA VAL A 250 4.02 4.81 4.16
C VAL A 250 3.58 3.34 4.11
N HIS A 251 4.09 2.48 5.00
CA HIS A 251 3.61 1.10 5.12
C HIS A 251 2.14 1.00 5.52
N ARG A 252 1.59 1.99 6.23
CA ARG A 252 0.23 1.92 6.80
C ARG A 252 -0.84 1.63 5.75
N GLY A 253 -0.78 2.30 4.60
CA GLY A 253 -1.78 2.21 3.54
C GLY A 253 -1.29 1.49 2.28
N GLU A 254 -0.09 0.91 2.28
CA GLU A 254 0.53 0.37 1.07
C GLU A 254 0.19 -1.10 0.84
N HIS A 255 -0.48 -1.40 -0.27
CA HIS A 255 -1.00 -2.74 -0.58
C HIS A 255 0.06 -3.71 -1.12
N SER A 256 1.14 -3.22 -1.75
CA SER A 256 2.06 -4.07 -2.48
C SER A 256 2.70 -5.17 -1.63
N VAL A 257 3.08 -4.85 -0.39
CA VAL A 257 3.57 -5.84 0.59
C VAL A 257 2.42 -6.61 1.23
N GLU A 258 1.31 -5.94 1.58
CA GLU A 258 0.14 -6.55 2.22
C GLU A 258 -0.40 -7.74 1.41
N PHE A 259 -0.51 -7.57 0.09
CA PHE A 259 -0.97 -8.65 -0.79
C PHE A 259 0.00 -9.83 -0.79
N GLN A 260 1.31 -9.60 -0.79
CA GLN A 260 2.26 -10.72 -0.71
C GLN A 260 2.17 -11.45 0.64
N VAL A 261 1.87 -10.73 1.73
CA VAL A 261 1.64 -11.34 3.05
C VAL A 261 0.40 -12.23 3.04
N LEU A 262 -0.71 -11.82 2.40
CA LEU A 262 -1.91 -12.67 2.26
C LEU A 262 -1.55 -14.01 1.58
N PHE A 263 -0.85 -13.94 0.46
CA PHE A 263 -0.48 -15.14 -0.30
C PHE A 263 0.56 -15.98 0.45
N LEU A 264 1.52 -15.39 1.17
CA LEU A 264 2.46 -16.13 2.02
C LEU A 264 1.71 -16.87 3.14
N GLN A 265 0.80 -16.19 3.85
CA GLN A 265 0.01 -16.81 4.91
C GLN A 265 -0.87 -17.94 4.37
N HIS A 266 -1.54 -17.75 3.23
CA HIS A 266 -2.34 -18.79 2.59
C HIS A 266 -1.49 -19.98 2.11
N ALA A 267 -0.39 -19.70 1.41
CA ALA A 267 0.50 -20.70 0.86
C ALA A 267 1.10 -21.62 1.94
N LEU A 268 1.56 -21.01 3.03
CA LEU A 268 2.34 -21.63 4.10
C LEU A 268 1.49 -22.06 5.30
N ASP A 269 0.19 -21.81 5.27
CA ASP A 269 -0.73 -22.04 6.38
C ASP A 269 -0.58 -23.44 6.98
N GLY A 270 -0.20 -23.51 8.26
CA GLY A 270 0.03 -24.75 8.99
C GLY A 270 1.17 -25.64 8.48
N LYS A 271 1.90 -25.23 7.43
CA LYS A 271 2.95 -26.02 6.76
C LYS A 271 4.36 -25.56 7.12
N HIS A 272 4.59 -24.25 7.18
CA HIS A 272 5.91 -23.68 7.47
C HIS A 272 5.80 -22.46 8.38
N LYS A 273 6.73 -22.36 9.34
CA LYS A 273 6.93 -21.11 10.08
C LYS A 273 7.70 -20.15 9.19
N PHE A 274 7.30 -18.89 9.20
CA PHE A 274 8.01 -17.86 8.45
C PHE A 274 7.98 -16.51 9.17
N THR A 275 8.91 -15.66 8.79
CA THR A 275 8.95 -14.23 9.14
C THR A 275 9.09 -13.41 7.86
N ILE A 276 8.79 -12.11 7.94
CA ILE A 276 8.92 -11.19 6.81
C ILE A 276 9.89 -10.04 7.11
N VAL A 277 10.52 -9.52 6.06
CA VAL A 277 11.23 -8.25 6.07
C VAL A 277 10.57 -7.37 5.01
N PRO A 278 9.60 -6.52 5.38
CA PRO A 278 8.87 -5.69 4.44
C PRO A 278 9.71 -4.46 4.06
N ILE A 279 9.95 -4.26 2.77
CA ILE A 279 10.71 -3.13 2.24
C ILE A 279 9.90 -2.48 1.12
N LEU A 280 9.60 -1.19 1.24
CA LEU A 280 9.03 -0.40 0.16
C LEU A 280 10.12 0.33 -0.59
N CYS A 281 10.09 0.22 -1.91
CA CYS A 281 10.97 0.92 -2.83
C CYS A 281 10.23 2.12 -3.43
N THR A 282 10.83 3.31 -3.38
CA THR A 282 10.31 4.50 -4.07
C THR A 282 10.90 4.63 -5.48
N ASN A 283 10.47 5.63 -6.24
CA ASN A 283 11.01 5.92 -7.56
C ASN A 283 12.51 6.32 -7.47
N PHE A 284 13.31 5.80 -8.39
CA PHE A 284 14.74 6.06 -8.53
C PHE A 284 15.08 7.16 -9.56
N ASP A 285 14.10 7.68 -10.30
CA ASP A 285 14.33 8.60 -11.44
C ASP A 285 15.14 9.85 -11.08
N ASP A 286 15.03 10.37 -9.85
CA ASP A 286 15.80 11.54 -9.38
C ASP A 286 17.06 11.16 -8.58
N ARG A 287 17.41 9.86 -8.51
CA ARG A 287 18.32 9.31 -7.48
C ARG A 287 19.44 8.42 -8.01
N VAL A 288 19.45 8.12 -9.30
CA VAL A 288 20.59 7.45 -9.97
C VAL A 288 21.40 8.54 -10.70
N PRO A 289 22.70 8.72 -10.37
CA PRO A 289 23.55 9.71 -11.03
C PRO A 289 23.78 9.41 -12.51
#